data_AF-A0A7C7W195-F1
#
_entry.id   AF-A0A7C7W195-F1
#
_cell.length_a   1.000
_cell.length_b   1.000
_cell.length_c   1.000
_cell.angle_alpha   90.00
_cell.angle_beta   90.00
_cell.angle_gamma   90.00
#
_symmetry.space_group_name_H-M   'P 1'
#
loop_
_entity.id
_entity.type
_entity.pdbx_description
1 polymer ?
#
loop_
_entity_poly.entity_id
_entity_poly.type
_entity_poly.pdbx_seq_one_letter_code
_entity_poly.pdbx_strand_id
1 'polypeptide(L)' 'MKKRPLGQNFLIDSNIAQNIIQLSHIQPGEPVVEIGPGKGILTQLLIKQADSLTTIEIDPKLSRE' A
#
# COMPACT_ATOMS: atom_id res chain seq x y z
N MET A 1 19.54 -8.50 -18.78
CA MET A 1 18.16 -8.03 -18.54
C MET A 1 18.18 -6.57 -18.11
N LYS A 2 17.50 -5.67 -18.82
CA LYS A 2 17.36 -4.26 -18.41
C LYS A 2 16.51 -4.24 -17.13
N LYS A 3 17.10 -3.89 -15.97
CA LYS A 3 16.33 -3.76 -14.72
C LYS A 3 15.23 -2.73 -14.95
N ARG A 4 13.97 -3.08 -14.64
CA ARG A 4 12.90 -2.08 -14.57
C ARG A 4 13.31 -1.07 -13.49
N PRO A 5 13.30 0.23 -13.78
CA PRO A 5 13.98 1.23 -12.96
C PRO A 5 13.50 1.28 -11.51
N LEU A 6 12.22 0.96 -11.26
CA LEU A 6 11.60 1.00 -9.93
C LEU A 6 11.16 -0.38 -9.40
N GLY A 7 11.35 -1.47 -10.18
CA GLY A 7 10.96 -2.81 -9.72
C GLY A 7 9.47 -3.03 -9.41
N GLN A 8 8.58 -2.17 -9.90
CA GLN A 8 7.15 -2.22 -9.59
C GLN A 8 6.49 -3.53 -10.07
N ASN A 9 5.85 -4.23 -9.12
CA ASN A 9 4.92 -5.33 -9.37
C ASN A 9 3.65 -5.02 -8.60
N PHE A 10 2.53 -4.90 -9.30
CA PHE A 10 1.26 -4.60 -8.67
C PHE A 10 0.63 -5.89 -8.18
N LEU A 11 0.26 -5.91 -6.90
CA LEU A 11 -0.67 -6.90 -6.39
C LEU A 11 -1.97 -6.80 -7.23
N ILE A 12 -2.67 -7.91 -7.43
CA ILE A 12 -3.96 -7.92 -8.14
C ILE A 12 -5.01 -8.78 -7.43
N ASP A 13 -4.56 -9.62 -6.49
CA ASP A 13 -5.41 -10.52 -5.75
C ASP A 13 -5.89 -9.84 -4.46
N SER A 14 -7.22 -9.65 -4.35
CA SER A 14 -7.85 -9.01 -3.21
C SER A 14 -7.80 -9.85 -1.93
N ASN A 15 -7.79 -11.19 -2.04
CA ASN A 15 -7.73 -12.07 -0.88
C ASN A 15 -6.34 -12.01 -0.26
N ILE A 16 -5.29 -11.99 -1.08
CA ILE A 16 -3.92 -11.78 -0.59
C ILE A 16 -3.80 -10.40 0.07
N ALA A 17 -4.39 -9.35 -0.52
CA ALA A 17 -4.42 -8.02 0.08
C ALA A 17 -5.09 -8.01 1.45
N GLN A 18 -6.27 -8.63 1.59
CA GLN A 18 -6.96 -8.75 2.87
C GLN A 18 -6.14 -9.51 3.91
N ASN A 19 -5.49 -10.61 3.52
CA ASN A 19 -4.63 -11.39 4.41
C ASN A 19 -3.44 -10.57 4.92
N ILE A 20 -2.79 -9.77 4.05
CA ILE A 20 -1.69 -8.87 4.45
C ILE A 20 -2.17 -7.91 5.56
N ILE A 21 -3.34 -7.30 5.36
CA ILE A 21 -3.91 -6.35 6.31
C ILE A 21 -4.25 -7.04 7.63
N GLN A 22 -4.88 -8.21 7.59
CA GLN A 22 -5.20 -8.97 8.80
C GLN A 22 -3.94 -9.35 9.60
N LEU A 23 -2.87 -9.77 8.92
CA LEU A 23 -1.60 -10.15 9.54
C LEU A 23 -0.78 -8.95 10.04
N SER A 24 -1.11 -7.72 9.59
CA SER A 24 -0.45 -6.51 10.07
C SER A 24 -0.88 -6.12 11.49
N HIS A 25 -1.96 -6.71 12.01
CA HIS A 25 -2.44 -6.53 13.39
C HIS A 25 -2.61 -5.06 13.83
N ILE A 26 -2.95 -4.16 12.90
CA ILE A 26 -3.20 -2.74 13.19
C ILE A 26 -4.32 -2.63 14.24
N GLN A 27 -4.00 -1.98 15.36
CA GLN A 27 -4.92 -1.71 16.45
C GLN A 27 -5.65 -0.37 16.25
N PRO A 28 -6.86 -0.21 16.82
CA PRO A 28 -7.57 1.07 16.79
C PRO A 28 -6.72 2.21 17.38
N GLY A 29 -6.65 3.33 16.68
CA GLY A 29 -5.86 4.50 17.09
C GLY A 29 -4.40 4.48 16.63
N GLU A 30 -3.94 3.43 15.94
CA GLU A 30 -2.58 3.39 15.41
C GLU A 30 -2.48 4.13 14.06
N PRO A 31 -1.48 5.03 13.90
CA PRO A 31 -1.12 5.57 12.60
C PRO A 31 -0.36 4.54 11.77
N VAL A 32 -0.56 4.55 10.45
CA VAL A 32 0.10 3.63 9.52
C VAL A 32 0.88 4.40 8.46
N VAL A 33 2.05 3.87 8.09
CA VAL A 33 2.83 4.33 6.95
C VAL A 33 2.89 3.23 5.88
N GLU A 34 2.47 3.54 4.66
CA GLU A 34 2.57 2.67 3.50
C GLU A 34 3.68 3.14 2.56
N ILE A 35 4.64 2.27 2.26
CA ILE A 35 5.75 2.54 1.33
C ILE A 35 5.44 1.87 -0.01
N GLY A 36 5.38 2.66 -1.08
CA GLY A 36 5.06 2.19 -2.42
C GLY A 36 3.59 1.78 -2.57
N PRO A 37 2.62 2.70 -2.34
CA PRO A 37 1.20 2.41 -2.49
C PRO A 37 0.84 1.94 -3.91
N GLY A 38 1.61 2.35 -4.92
CA GLY A 38 1.41 1.93 -6.30
C GLY A 38 0.00 2.26 -6.81
N LYS A 39 -0.79 1.22 -7.10
CA LYS A 39 -2.20 1.37 -7.54
C LYS A 39 -3.22 1.47 -6.38
N GLY A 40 -2.75 1.55 -5.13
CA GLY A 40 -3.59 1.77 -3.96
C GLY A 40 -4.42 0.57 -3.52
N ILE A 41 -4.01 -0.67 -3.83
CA ILE A 41 -4.78 -1.86 -3.45
C ILE A 41 -4.77 -2.07 -1.93
N LEU A 42 -3.60 -1.94 -1.29
CA LEU A 42 -3.52 -2.02 0.16
C LEU A 42 -4.01 -0.73 0.81
N THR A 43 -3.70 0.44 0.23
CA THR A 43 -4.20 1.75 0.66
C THR A 43 -5.72 1.76 0.91
N GLN A 44 -6.52 1.21 -0.02
CA GLN A 44 -7.99 1.17 0.13
C GLN A 44 -8.48 0.33 1.31
N LEU A 45 -7.69 -0.66 1.74
CA LEU A 45 -7.99 -1.48 2.91
C LEU A 45 -7.47 -0.81 4.19
N LEU A 46 -6.26 -0.24 4.14
CA LEU A 46 -5.63 0.45 5.27
C LEU A 46 -6.45 1.65 5.75
N ILE A 47 -7.01 2.46 4.83
CA ILE A 47 -7.85 3.62 5.18
C ILE A 47 -9.07 3.23 6.03
N LYS A 48 -9.54 1.98 5.93
CA LYS A 48 -10.70 1.50 6.71
C LYS A 48 -10.33 1.07 8.12
N GLN A 49 -9.04 0.87 8.42
CA GLN A 49 -8.57 0.30 9.69
C GLN A 49 -7.66 1.25 10.47
N ALA A 50 -6.81 2.01 9.79
CA ALA A 50 -5.88 2.94 10.42
C ALA A 50 -6.58 4.23 10.87
N ASP A 51 -6.12 4.81 11.99
CA ASP A 51 -6.59 6.12 12.45
C ASP A 51 -6.13 7.25 11.50
N SER A 52 -4.88 7.15 11.07
CA SER A 52 -4.31 7.98 10.01
C SER A 52 -3.40 7.15 9.13
N LEU A 53 -3.37 7.47 7.84
CA LEU A 53 -2.53 6.78 6.86
C LEU A 53 -1.66 7.81 6.13
N THR A 54 -0.36 7.59 6.17
CA THR A 54 0.61 8.31 5.33
C THR A 54 1.15 7.37 4.27
N THR A 55 1.13 7.79 3.00
CA THR A 55 1.69 7.01 1.90
C THR A 55 2.95 7.68 1.35
N ILE A 56 3.93 6.88 0.92
CA ILE A 56 5.18 7.36 0.33
C ILE A 56 5.36 6.67 -1.02
N GLU A 57 5.19 7.42 -2.11
CA GLU A 57 5.38 6.95 -3.48
C GLU A 57 6.52 7.69 -4.17
N ILE A 58 7.47 6.93 -4.71
CA ILE A 58 8.65 7.49 -5.39
C ILE A 58 8.40 7.71 -6.87
N ASP A 59 7.46 6.96 -7.49
CA ASP A 59 7.08 7.16 -8.88
C ASP A 59 6.28 8.46 -9.03
N PRO A 60 6.84 9.48 -9.71
CA PRO A 60 6.17 10.77 -9.87
C PRO A 60 4.85 10.71 -10.65
N LYS A 61 4.61 9.62 -11.39
CA LYS A 61 3.34 9.41 -12.09
C LYS A 61 2.26 8.98 -11.13
N LEU A 62 2.56 7.97 -10.31
CA LEU A 62 1.60 7.39 -9.36
C LEU A 62 1.40 8.29 -8.14
N SER A 63 2.38 9.10 -7.74
CA SER A 63 2.24 10.00 -6.58
C SER A 63 1.30 11.20 -6.82
N ARG A 64 0.83 11.40 -8.05
CA ARG A 64 -0.06 12.50 -8.45
C ARG A 64 -1.47 12.03 -8.84
N GLU A 65 -1.71 10.72 -8.82
CA GLU A 65 -3.01 10.09 -9.09
C GLU A 65 -3.81 9.94 -7.79
#